data_AF-A0AAU4RT96-F1
#
_entry.id   AF-A0AAU4RT96-F1
#
_cell.length_a   1.000
_cell.length_b   1.000
_cell.length_c   1.000
_cell.angle_alpha   90.00
_cell.angle_beta   90.00
_cell.angle_gamma   90.00
#
_symmetry.space_group_name_H-M   'P 1'
#
loop_
_entity.id
_entity.type
_entity.pdbx_description
1 polymer ?
#
loop_
_entity_poly.entity_id
_entity_poly.type
_entity_poly.pdbx_seq_one_letter_code
_entity_poly.pdbx_strand_id
1 'polypeptide(L)'
;MQSNANPLKHLTTGRRGFLAGTAALGIGAGLSTHAIASRAAANETTDFSQRDQDLPFIGTEETFSTHELMVLNDRLFLEDTGLAELGPRRIRAMDEAGLNVQILSAHTPGVQNVKGQKGIDFAYRLNKSLVDGPMATYPGRFKAFATLPLQNPEASADELERTVREDGFLGCLTNGIIGKKFLDHPDFEPLLARAEALDVPIYIHPGLPPDEFSKSTTAICGRNIRRSSRTRFSASLHMDGTRKSLLSASE
;
A
#
# COMPACT_ATOMS: atom_id res chain seq x y z
N MET A 1 43.09 -22.06 42.50
CA MET A 1 44.08 -21.03 42.89
C MET A 1 43.35 -19.70 43.03
N GLN A 2 43.78 -18.89 44.01
CA GLN A 2 43.26 -17.59 44.51
C GLN A 2 42.68 -16.65 43.43
N SER A 3 41.78 -15.69 43.65
CA SER A 3 41.48 -14.78 44.77
C SER A 3 40.08 -14.16 44.51
N ASN A 4 39.16 -14.04 45.47
CA ASN A 4 39.00 -13.03 46.54
C ASN A 4 38.69 -11.59 46.08
N ALA A 5 37.44 -11.15 46.23
CA ALA A 5 37.04 -9.86 46.84
C ALA A 5 35.51 -9.76 47.02
N ASN A 6 35.07 -9.66 48.28
CA ASN A 6 33.74 -9.20 48.77
C ASN A 6 33.73 -7.64 48.73
N PRO A 7 32.70 -6.85 49.17
CA PRO A 7 31.39 -7.19 49.79
C PRO A 7 30.21 -6.27 49.39
N LEU A 8 28.99 -6.53 49.91
CA LEU A 8 28.19 -5.60 50.78
C LEU A 8 26.67 -5.91 50.83
N LYS A 9 26.26 -6.43 52.00
CA LYS A 9 25.11 -6.06 52.87
C LYS A 9 23.73 -5.65 52.27
N HIS A 10 22.75 -6.54 52.55
CA HIS A 10 21.52 -6.35 53.35
C HIS A 10 20.44 -5.31 52.91
N LEU A 11 19.23 -5.79 52.61
CA LEU A 11 17.97 -5.58 53.37
C LEU A 11 16.72 -5.73 52.46
N THR A 12 15.94 -6.76 52.77
CA THR A 12 14.56 -6.99 52.33
C THR A 12 13.58 -6.06 53.06
N THR A 13 12.70 -5.36 52.35
CA THR A 13 11.36 -4.99 52.87
C THR A 13 10.40 -4.68 51.71
N GLY A 14 9.24 -5.34 51.69
CA GLY A 14 8.18 -5.11 50.71
C GLY A 14 7.32 -3.87 51.03
N ARG A 15 6.54 -3.43 50.04
CA ARG A 15 5.53 -2.36 50.19
C ARG A 15 4.22 -2.75 49.50
N ARG A 16 3.23 -3.15 50.28
CA ARG A 16 1.80 -2.97 49.98
C ARG A 16 1.30 -1.74 50.75
N GLY A 17 0.68 -0.83 50.02
CA GLY A 17 -0.44 0.04 50.43
C GLY A 17 -0.22 1.06 51.54
N PHE A 18 -0.46 2.35 51.23
CA PHE A 18 -1.16 3.22 52.17
C PHE A 18 -1.91 4.35 51.46
N LEU A 19 -3.25 4.31 51.61
CA LEU A 19 -4.19 5.41 51.40
C LEU A 19 -4.26 6.24 52.70
N ALA A 20 -4.16 7.56 52.57
CA ALA A 20 -4.61 8.56 53.54
C ALA A 20 -4.86 9.84 52.72
N GLY A 21 -5.99 10.53 52.74
CA GLY A 21 -6.94 10.79 53.82
C GLY A 21 -6.94 12.31 54.02
N THR A 22 -7.80 13.05 53.31
CA THR A 22 -7.97 14.50 53.45
C THR A 22 -9.28 14.83 54.16
N ALA A 23 -9.18 15.76 55.11
CA ALA A 23 -10.20 16.15 56.07
C ALA A 23 -11.37 16.92 55.45
N ALA A 24 -12.55 16.71 56.04
CA ALA A 24 -13.79 17.42 55.74
C ALA A 24 -13.83 18.81 56.41
N LEU A 25 -14.31 19.83 55.69
CA LEU A 25 -14.86 21.07 56.24
C LEU A 25 -15.81 21.72 55.21
N GLY A 26 -17.03 22.05 55.65
CA GLY A 26 -17.79 23.19 55.13
C GLY A 26 -18.87 22.89 54.07
N ILE A 27 -20.13 22.95 54.50
CA ILE A 27 -21.32 23.07 53.64
C ILE A 27 -21.31 24.47 52.98
N GLY A 28 -21.35 24.51 51.65
CA GLY A 28 -21.53 25.74 50.87
C GLY A 28 -21.91 25.40 49.43
N ALA A 29 -23.14 25.75 49.06
CA ALA A 29 -23.72 25.48 47.75
C ALA A 29 -23.06 26.31 46.63
N GLY A 30 -22.93 25.72 45.44
CA GLY A 30 -22.94 26.47 44.16
C GLY A 30 -21.64 26.44 43.35
N LEU A 31 -21.70 25.71 42.23
CA LEU A 31 -20.89 25.81 41.01
C LEU A 31 -19.35 25.87 41.14
N SER A 32 -18.70 24.71 41.02
CA SER A 32 -17.31 24.63 40.57
C SER A 32 -17.21 24.97 39.08
N THR A 33 -17.03 26.25 38.75
CA THR A 33 -16.50 26.63 37.43
C THR A 33 -15.07 26.12 37.33
N HIS A 34 -14.86 25.08 36.53
CA HIS A 34 -13.52 24.76 36.06
C HIS A 34 -13.10 25.89 35.13
N ALA A 35 -12.22 26.77 35.61
CA ALA A 35 -11.52 27.69 34.74
C ALA A 35 -10.61 26.86 33.83
N ILE A 36 -11.09 26.55 32.64
CA ILE A 36 -10.22 26.14 31.54
C ILE A 36 -9.39 27.38 31.24
N ALA A 37 -8.18 27.43 31.78
CA ALA A 37 -7.16 28.33 31.27
C ALA A 37 -6.99 27.98 29.79
N SER A 38 -7.58 28.77 28.91
CA SER A 38 -7.27 28.75 27.50
C SER A 38 -5.80 29.15 27.40
N ARG A 39 -4.93 28.15 27.33
CA ARG A 39 -3.60 28.34 26.77
C ARG A 39 -3.89 28.79 25.36
N ALA A 40 -3.67 30.07 25.08
CA ALA A 40 -3.72 30.61 23.73
C ALA A 40 -2.93 29.63 22.86
N ALA A 41 -3.66 28.84 22.06
CA ALA A 41 -3.07 27.95 21.10
C ALA A 41 -2.36 28.90 20.14
N ALA A 42 -1.05 29.02 20.30
CA ALA A 42 -0.21 29.56 19.27
C ALA A 42 -0.62 28.79 18.02
N ASN A 43 -1.17 29.51 17.05
CA ASN A 43 -1.49 28.99 15.74
C ASN A 43 -0.18 28.76 15.00
N GLU A 44 0.66 27.87 15.52
CA GLU A 44 1.76 27.27 14.79
C GLU A 44 1.12 26.23 13.90
N THR A 45 0.76 26.63 12.68
CA THR A 45 0.77 25.70 11.55
C THR A 45 2.19 25.15 11.47
N THR A 46 2.47 24.09 12.22
CA THR A 46 3.70 23.31 12.08
C THR A 46 3.70 22.83 10.64
N ASP A 47 4.65 23.33 9.87
CA ASP A 47 4.88 22.85 8.52
C ASP A 47 5.26 21.37 8.63
N PHE A 48 4.30 20.49 8.33
CA PHE A 48 4.49 19.04 8.42
C PHE A 48 5.67 18.59 7.56
N SER A 49 5.95 19.32 6.47
CA SER A 49 7.10 19.02 5.63
C SER A 49 8.40 19.22 6.40
N GLN A 50 8.56 20.26 7.21
CA GLN A 50 9.78 20.51 7.99
C GLN A 50 9.98 19.52 9.13
N ARG A 51 8.90 19.07 9.78
CA ARG A 51 8.98 18.07 10.86
C ARG A 51 9.45 16.70 10.35
N ASP A 52 9.01 16.33 9.15
CA ASP A 52 9.12 14.97 8.63
C ASP A 52 10.25 14.79 7.59
N GLN A 53 11.13 15.78 7.41
CA GLN A 53 12.19 15.74 6.37
C GLN A 53 13.20 14.60 6.54
N ASP A 54 13.39 14.12 7.78
CA ASP A 54 14.32 13.04 8.09
C ASP A 54 13.64 11.66 8.13
N LEU A 55 12.32 11.59 7.89
CA LEU A 55 11.59 10.32 7.90
C LEU A 55 11.75 9.58 6.56
N PRO A 56 11.94 8.25 6.58
CA PRO A 56 11.97 7.47 5.36
C PRO A 56 10.58 7.45 4.70
N PHE A 57 10.54 7.73 3.41
CA PHE A 57 9.32 7.66 2.61
C PHE A 57 9.16 6.26 1.98
N ILE A 58 8.00 5.65 2.23
CA ILE A 58 7.67 4.29 1.81
C ILE A 58 6.46 4.34 0.85
N GLY A 59 6.65 3.89 -0.38
CA GLY A 59 5.57 3.68 -1.34
C GLY A 59 4.88 2.34 -1.08
N THR A 60 3.59 2.33 -0.74
CA THR A 60 2.89 1.13 -0.25
C THR A 60 2.01 0.43 -1.29
N GLU A 61 1.83 1.01 -2.47
CA GLU A 61 1.01 0.47 -3.57
C GLU A 61 1.79 0.54 -4.89
N GLU A 62 2.98 -0.07 -4.90
CA GLU A 62 3.93 0.10 -6.01
C GLU A 62 3.78 -1.04 -7.00
N THR A 63 2.99 -0.81 -8.04
CA THR A 63 2.62 -1.86 -8.96
C THR A 63 3.78 -2.31 -9.85
N PHE A 64 3.85 -3.60 -10.12
CA PHE A 64 4.68 -4.18 -11.19
C PHE A 64 3.89 -5.19 -12.02
N SER A 65 4.37 -5.49 -13.22
CA SER A 65 3.81 -6.58 -14.02
C SER A 65 4.90 -7.22 -14.86
N THR A 66 4.77 -8.51 -15.13
CA THR A 66 5.61 -9.20 -16.12
C THR A 66 4.87 -9.32 -17.45
N HIS A 67 5.59 -9.56 -18.55
CA HIS A 67 4.97 -9.85 -19.84
C HIS A 67 4.01 -11.06 -19.73
N GLU A 68 4.41 -12.12 -19.01
CA GLU A 68 3.54 -13.29 -18.76
C GLU A 68 2.24 -12.90 -18.03
N LEU A 69 2.33 -12.03 -17.02
CA LEU A 69 1.16 -11.56 -16.27
C LEU A 69 0.26 -10.65 -17.13
N MET A 70 0.85 -9.85 -18.01
CA MET A 70 0.11 -9.02 -18.98
C MET A 70 -0.64 -9.90 -19.97
N VAL A 71 0.01 -10.93 -20.52
CA VAL A 71 -0.64 -11.91 -21.43
C VAL A 71 -1.76 -12.65 -20.72
N LEU A 72 -1.52 -13.12 -19.49
CA LEU A 72 -2.52 -13.84 -18.69
C LEU A 72 -3.80 -13.03 -18.47
N ASN A 73 -3.67 -11.73 -18.30
CA ASN A 73 -4.77 -10.83 -17.93
C ASN A 73 -5.30 -9.99 -19.09
N ASP A 74 -4.87 -10.24 -20.33
CA ASP A 74 -5.21 -9.44 -21.53
C ASP A 74 -4.88 -7.95 -21.35
N ARG A 75 -3.68 -7.66 -20.83
CA ARG A 75 -3.16 -6.33 -20.51
C ARG A 75 -1.88 -5.96 -21.27
N LEU A 76 -1.67 -6.51 -22.46
CA LEU A 76 -0.48 -6.20 -23.28
C LEU A 76 -0.31 -4.71 -23.61
N PHE A 77 -1.40 -3.93 -23.61
CA PHE A 77 -1.33 -2.47 -23.78
C PHE A 77 -0.53 -1.74 -22.67
N LEU A 78 -0.17 -2.44 -21.58
CA LEU A 78 0.68 -1.91 -20.51
C LEU A 78 2.18 -2.12 -20.76
N GLU A 79 2.59 -2.82 -21.81
CA GLU A 79 4.00 -3.19 -22.03
C GLU A 79 4.93 -1.97 -22.05
N ASP A 80 4.51 -0.89 -22.71
CA ASP A 80 5.30 0.34 -22.84
C ASP A 80 5.22 1.29 -21.63
N THR A 81 4.43 0.96 -20.60
CA THR A 81 4.28 1.80 -19.41
C THR A 81 5.50 1.74 -18.47
N GLY A 82 6.36 0.74 -18.66
CA GLY A 82 7.52 0.51 -17.79
C GLY A 82 7.22 -0.29 -16.52
N LEU A 83 6.00 -0.80 -16.33
CA LEU A 83 5.62 -1.64 -15.17
C LEU A 83 6.46 -2.91 -15.00
N ALA A 84 7.12 -3.39 -16.07
CA ALA A 84 8.04 -4.52 -16.02
C ALA A 84 9.46 -4.15 -15.57
N GLU A 85 9.80 -2.85 -15.52
CA GLU A 85 11.11 -2.41 -15.08
C GLU A 85 11.15 -2.27 -13.56
N LEU A 86 11.93 -3.15 -12.92
CA LEU A 86 12.23 -3.16 -11.49
C LEU A 86 13.72 -2.94 -11.23
N GLY A 87 14.38 -2.26 -12.17
CA GLY A 87 15.82 -2.18 -12.29
C GLY A 87 16.35 -0.76 -12.09
N PRO A 88 17.48 -0.41 -12.72
CA PRO A 88 18.13 0.87 -12.51
C PRO A 88 17.26 2.08 -12.83
N ARG A 89 16.28 1.98 -13.76
CA ARG A 89 15.42 3.14 -14.06
C ARG A 89 14.46 3.41 -12.91
N ARG A 90 13.80 2.38 -12.37
CA ARG A 90 12.90 2.54 -11.22
C ARG A 90 13.65 3.01 -9.97
N ILE A 91 14.85 2.49 -9.72
CA ILE A 91 15.70 2.95 -8.60
C ILE A 91 16.06 4.42 -8.73
N ARG A 92 16.47 4.89 -9.93
CA ARG A 92 16.74 6.33 -10.13
C ARG A 92 15.50 7.19 -9.90
N ALA A 93 14.34 6.76 -10.39
CA ALA A 93 13.09 7.47 -10.14
C ALA A 93 12.73 7.52 -8.64
N MET A 94 13.01 6.43 -7.90
CA MET A 94 12.87 6.42 -6.44
C MET A 94 13.82 7.43 -5.77
N ASP A 95 15.09 7.46 -6.18
CA ASP A 95 16.08 8.39 -5.62
C ASP A 95 15.72 9.87 -5.91
N GLU A 96 15.27 10.17 -7.13
CA GLU A 96 14.83 11.51 -7.54
C GLU A 96 13.57 11.97 -6.80
N ALA A 97 12.67 11.05 -6.47
CA ALA A 97 11.44 11.32 -5.72
C ALA A 97 11.63 11.30 -4.19
N GLY A 98 12.81 10.95 -3.69
CA GLY A 98 13.06 10.77 -2.25
C GLY A 98 12.37 9.53 -1.66
N LEU A 99 12.03 8.53 -2.47
CA LEU A 99 11.44 7.25 -2.05
C LEU A 99 12.52 6.28 -1.57
N ASN A 100 12.52 6.00 -0.27
CA ASN A 100 13.49 5.08 0.33
C ASN A 100 13.16 3.63 -0.01
N VAL A 101 11.88 3.25 0.13
CA VAL A 101 11.41 1.87 -0.04
C VAL A 101 10.12 1.83 -0.87
N GLN A 102 10.00 0.86 -1.76
CA GLN A 102 8.74 0.52 -2.42
C GLN A 102 8.28 -0.89 -2.02
N ILE A 103 7.00 -1.02 -1.66
CA ILE A 103 6.34 -2.31 -1.42
C ILE A 103 5.66 -2.73 -2.73
N LEU A 104 6.28 -3.67 -3.41
CA LEU A 104 5.88 -4.15 -4.72
C LEU A 104 4.63 -5.04 -4.61
N SER A 105 3.71 -4.86 -5.55
CA SER A 105 2.53 -5.70 -5.71
C SER A 105 2.19 -5.93 -7.18
N ALA A 106 1.67 -7.10 -7.51
CA ALA A 106 1.36 -7.46 -8.90
C ALA A 106 0.15 -6.68 -9.41
N HIS A 107 0.25 -6.20 -10.65
CA HIS A 107 -0.81 -5.44 -11.31
C HIS A 107 -2.13 -6.22 -11.35
N THR A 108 -3.23 -5.52 -11.04
CA THR A 108 -4.60 -6.06 -11.04
C THR A 108 -4.96 -6.76 -12.36
N PRO A 109 -5.62 -7.93 -12.32
CA PRO A 109 -6.11 -8.69 -11.16
C PRO A 109 -5.09 -9.68 -10.57
N GLY A 110 -3.80 -9.58 -10.93
CA GLY A 110 -2.79 -10.55 -10.52
C GLY A 110 -3.13 -11.96 -11.03
N VAL A 111 -3.09 -12.95 -10.13
CA VAL A 111 -3.45 -14.34 -10.41
C VAL A 111 -4.71 -14.81 -9.68
N GLN A 112 -5.40 -13.91 -8.98
CA GLN A 112 -6.43 -14.27 -8.00
C GLN A 112 -7.64 -15.02 -8.58
N ASN A 113 -7.87 -14.89 -9.89
CA ASN A 113 -8.97 -15.52 -10.62
C ASN A 113 -8.53 -16.72 -11.47
N VAL A 114 -7.24 -17.09 -11.45
CA VAL A 114 -6.73 -18.27 -12.14
C VAL A 114 -7.02 -19.52 -11.32
N LYS A 115 -7.71 -20.49 -11.92
CA LYS A 115 -8.18 -21.69 -11.24
C LYS A 115 -7.12 -22.80 -11.22
N GLY A 116 -7.18 -23.63 -10.18
CA GLY A 116 -6.43 -24.87 -10.06
C GLY A 116 -4.91 -24.66 -9.96
N GLN A 117 -4.17 -25.73 -10.25
CA GLN A 117 -2.71 -25.76 -10.10
C GLN A 117 -2.00 -24.65 -10.89
N LYS A 118 -2.53 -24.26 -12.05
CA LYS A 118 -1.99 -23.17 -12.86
C LYS A 118 -1.88 -21.86 -12.08
N GLY A 119 -2.88 -21.52 -11.27
CA GLY A 119 -2.87 -20.29 -10.46
C GLY A 119 -1.82 -20.37 -9.34
N ILE A 120 -1.74 -21.53 -8.68
CA ILE A 120 -0.80 -21.81 -7.60
C ILE A 120 0.65 -21.71 -8.09
N ASP A 121 0.96 -22.40 -9.19
CA ASP A 121 2.30 -22.41 -9.78
C ASP A 121 2.71 -21.01 -10.27
N PHE A 122 1.76 -20.24 -10.81
CA PHE A 122 2.03 -18.86 -11.25
C PHE A 122 2.32 -17.96 -10.05
N ALA A 123 1.48 -18.00 -9.02
CA ALA A 123 1.66 -17.22 -7.79
C ALA A 123 3.06 -17.46 -7.19
N TYR A 124 3.42 -18.74 -7.01
CA TYR A 124 4.71 -19.14 -6.49
C TYR A 124 5.88 -18.59 -7.32
N ARG A 125 5.86 -18.81 -8.65
CA ARG A 125 6.92 -18.31 -9.55
C ARG A 125 7.03 -16.79 -9.53
N LEU A 126 5.89 -16.10 -9.53
CA LEU A 126 5.86 -14.64 -9.53
C LEU A 126 6.46 -14.08 -8.23
N ASN A 127 6.05 -14.61 -7.07
CA ASN A 127 6.59 -14.22 -5.77
C ASN A 127 8.10 -14.52 -5.70
N LYS A 128 8.53 -15.73 -6.11
CA LYS A 128 9.96 -16.08 -6.17
C LYS A 128 10.77 -15.17 -7.09
N SER A 129 10.21 -14.75 -8.23
CA SER A 129 10.91 -13.82 -9.13
C SER A 129 11.20 -12.45 -8.50
N LEU A 130 10.38 -11.98 -7.56
CA LEU A 130 10.65 -10.74 -6.82
C LEU A 130 11.82 -10.91 -5.85
N VAL A 131 11.84 -12.06 -5.17
CA VAL A 131 12.89 -12.42 -4.20
C VAL A 131 14.23 -12.56 -4.89
N ASP A 132 14.28 -13.39 -5.93
CA ASP A 132 15.51 -13.75 -6.61
C ASP A 132 16.00 -12.63 -7.56
N GLY A 133 15.12 -11.66 -7.89
CA GLY A 133 15.42 -10.53 -8.75
C GLY A 133 15.62 -9.22 -7.98
N PRO A 134 14.64 -8.31 -7.99
CA PRO A 134 14.80 -6.94 -7.46
C PRO A 134 15.11 -6.89 -5.97
N MET A 135 14.53 -7.76 -5.14
CA MET A 135 14.78 -7.74 -3.69
C MET A 135 16.20 -8.17 -3.35
N ALA A 136 16.73 -9.19 -4.03
CA ALA A 136 18.13 -9.61 -3.89
C ALA A 136 19.11 -8.58 -4.48
N THR A 137 18.77 -7.98 -5.62
CA THR A 137 19.64 -7.03 -6.33
C THR A 137 19.75 -5.68 -5.61
N TYR A 138 18.65 -5.21 -5.00
CA TYR A 138 18.56 -3.91 -4.32
C TYR A 138 18.08 -4.09 -2.87
N PRO A 139 18.92 -4.68 -2.00
CA PRO A 139 18.52 -5.01 -0.63
C PRO A 139 18.09 -3.74 0.12
N GLY A 140 16.90 -3.80 0.73
CA GLY A 140 16.32 -2.69 1.49
C GLY A 140 15.60 -1.63 0.65
N ARG A 141 15.69 -1.65 -0.69
CA ARG A 141 14.93 -0.73 -1.57
C ARG A 141 13.55 -1.27 -1.93
N PHE A 142 13.43 -2.59 -2.01
CA PHE A 142 12.16 -3.25 -2.31
C PHE A 142 11.70 -4.16 -1.17
N LYS A 143 10.40 -4.10 -0.92
CA LYS A 143 9.61 -5.06 -0.15
C LYS A 143 8.48 -5.56 -1.06
N ALA A 144 7.69 -6.54 -0.61
CA ALA A 144 6.63 -7.08 -1.43
C ALA A 144 5.41 -7.50 -0.61
N PHE A 145 4.25 -7.42 -1.27
CA PHE A 145 3.05 -8.15 -0.90
C PHE A 145 2.91 -9.39 -1.77
N ALA A 146 2.51 -10.50 -1.14
CA ALA A 146 2.31 -11.76 -1.82
C ALA A 146 1.16 -11.68 -2.83
N THR A 147 1.43 -12.20 -4.03
CA THR A 147 0.39 -12.48 -5.01
C THR A 147 -0.16 -13.88 -4.74
N LEU A 148 -1.48 -14.00 -4.58
CA LEU A 148 -2.12 -15.23 -4.11
C LEU A 148 -3.10 -15.84 -5.13
N PRO A 149 -3.16 -17.19 -5.22
CA PRO A 149 -4.08 -17.91 -6.10
C PRO A 149 -5.47 -18.06 -5.46
N LEU A 150 -6.20 -16.95 -5.26
CA LEU A 150 -7.42 -16.90 -4.43
C LEU A 150 -8.59 -17.79 -4.91
N GLN A 151 -8.50 -18.46 -6.07
CA GLN A 151 -9.43 -19.55 -6.42
C GLN A 151 -9.21 -20.84 -5.59
N ASN A 152 -8.11 -20.91 -4.84
CA ASN A 152 -7.81 -21.96 -3.86
C ASN A 152 -7.39 -21.28 -2.53
N PRO A 153 -8.34 -21.07 -1.59
CA PRO A 153 -8.08 -20.36 -0.34
C PRO A 153 -7.02 -21.02 0.56
N GLU A 154 -7.01 -22.35 0.65
CA GLU A 154 -6.00 -23.08 1.44
C GLU A 154 -4.60 -22.90 0.85
N ALA A 155 -4.44 -23.08 -0.46
CA ALA A 155 -3.16 -22.82 -1.12
C ALA A 155 -2.74 -21.35 -1.05
N SER A 156 -3.69 -20.43 -0.94
CA SER A 156 -3.42 -19.01 -0.73
C SER A 156 -2.91 -18.72 0.67
N ALA A 157 -3.47 -19.38 1.69
CA ALA A 157 -2.97 -19.31 3.05
C ALA A 157 -1.55 -19.88 3.15
N ASP A 158 -1.30 -21.04 2.55
CA ASP A 158 0.03 -21.66 2.58
C ASP A 158 1.09 -20.81 1.85
N GLU A 159 0.77 -20.23 0.69
CA GLU A 159 1.69 -19.34 -0.02
C GLU A 159 1.92 -18.02 0.73
N LEU A 160 0.91 -17.50 1.45
CA LEU A 160 1.10 -16.35 2.35
C LEU A 160 2.08 -16.69 3.48
N GLU A 161 1.92 -17.84 4.14
CA GLU A 161 2.85 -18.26 5.19
C GLU A 161 4.27 -18.42 4.67
N ARG A 162 4.43 -19.08 3.52
CA ARG A 162 5.74 -19.30 2.89
C ARG A 162 6.42 -17.96 2.57
N THR A 163 5.73 -17.06 1.88
CA THR A 163 6.30 -15.75 1.49
C THR A 163 6.65 -14.88 2.70
N VAL A 164 5.83 -14.88 3.75
CA VAL A 164 6.12 -14.11 4.96
C VAL A 164 7.30 -14.70 5.74
N ARG A 165 7.29 -16.01 5.99
CA ARG A 165 8.29 -16.66 6.85
C ARG A 165 9.63 -16.88 6.16
N GLU A 166 9.64 -17.22 4.88
CA GLU A 166 10.85 -17.58 4.14
C GLU A 166 11.43 -16.40 3.36
N ASP A 167 10.56 -15.59 2.73
CA ASP A 167 10.99 -14.54 1.79
C ASP A 167 10.92 -13.12 2.40
N GLY A 168 10.34 -12.96 3.60
CA GLY A 168 10.23 -11.68 4.29
C GLY A 168 9.23 -10.70 3.67
N PHE A 169 8.17 -11.23 3.03
CA PHE A 169 7.06 -10.43 2.51
C PHE A 169 6.26 -9.81 3.67
N LEU A 170 5.64 -8.66 3.43
CA LEU A 170 4.98 -7.88 4.49
C LEU A 170 3.48 -8.21 4.64
N GLY A 171 2.97 -9.20 3.91
CA GLY A 171 1.55 -9.54 3.83
C GLY A 171 1.14 -9.93 2.41
N CYS A 172 -0.12 -9.72 2.05
CA CYS A 172 -0.61 -9.93 0.68
C CYS A 172 -1.48 -8.78 0.18
N LEU A 173 -1.73 -8.77 -1.13
CA LEU A 173 -2.65 -7.84 -1.77
C LEU A 173 -3.72 -8.61 -2.54
N THR A 174 -4.98 -8.19 -2.36
CA THR A 174 -6.16 -8.70 -3.06
C THR A 174 -6.77 -7.60 -3.93
N ASN A 175 -7.39 -7.95 -5.07
CA ASN A 175 -7.97 -6.95 -5.97
C ASN A 175 -9.50 -7.05 -6.02
N GLY A 176 -10.21 -6.29 -5.18
CA GLY A 176 -11.67 -6.23 -5.17
C GLY A 176 -12.34 -7.61 -5.15
N ILE A 177 -13.20 -7.89 -6.14
CA ILE A 177 -13.96 -9.14 -6.21
C ILE A 177 -13.09 -10.32 -6.68
N ILE A 178 -13.24 -11.45 -6.00
CA ILE A 178 -12.54 -12.71 -6.28
C ILE A 178 -13.53 -13.68 -6.91
N GLY A 179 -13.44 -13.85 -8.23
CA GLY A 179 -14.46 -14.56 -9.01
C GLY A 179 -15.83 -13.90 -8.86
N LYS A 180 -16.67 -14.46 -7.99
CA LYS A 180 -18.01 -13.94 -7.65
C LYS A 180 -18.19 -13.63 -6.16
N LYS A 181 -17.10 -13.66 -5.39
CA LYS A 181 -17.10 -13.57 -3.93
C LYS A 181 -16.26 -12.38 -3.49
N PHE A 182 -16.64 -11.79 -2.37
CA PHE A 182 -15.82 -10.81 -1.66
C PHE A 182 -14.97 -11.51 -0.59
N LEU A 183 -13.97 -10.80 -0.07
CA LEU A 183 -13.00 -11.35 0.88
C LEU A 183 -13.64 -11.80 2.21
N ASP A 184 -14.82 -11.27 2.55
CA ASP A 184 -15.63 -11.65 3.72
C ASP A 184 -16.41 -12.97 3.54
N HIS A 185 -16.36 -13.59 2.36
CA HIS A 185 -16.99 -14.88 2.13
C HIS A 185 -16.29 -16.00 2.94
N PRO A 186 -17.03 -16.93 3.59
CA PRO A 186 -16.45 -17.97 4.46
C PRO A 186 -15.33 -18.82 3.85
N ASP A 187 -15.37 -19.07 2.53
CA ASP A 187 -14.26 -19.71 1.80
C ASP A 187 -12.88 -19.08 2.05
N PHE A 188 -12.80 -17.78 2.33
CA PHE A 188 -11.53 -17.09 2.57
C PHE A 188 -11.08 -17.09 4.04
N GLU A 189 -11.84 -17.74 4.93
CA GLU A 189 -11.47 -17.90 6.35
C GLU A 189 -10.04 -18.46 6.53
N PRO A 190 -9.57 -19.48 5.76
CA PRO A 190 -8.20 -19.97 5.90
C PRO A 190 -7.15 -18.89 5.65
N LEU A 191 -7.39 -18.00 4.68
CA LEU A 191 -6.49 -16.89 4.37
C LEU A 191 -6.51 -15.84 5.48
N LEU A 192 -7.69 -15.47 5.96
CA LEU A 192 -7.85 -14.48 7.04
C LEU A 192 -7.20 -14.96 8.34
N ALA A 193 -7.49 -16.19 8.74
CA ALA A 193 -6.89 -16.82 9.93
C ALA A 193 -5.37 -16.93 9.80
N ARG A 194 -4.84 -17.21 8.60
CA ARG A 194 -3.39 -17.26 8.38
C ARG A 194 -2.75 -15.88 8.47
N ALA A 195 -3.38 -14.85 7.90
CA ALA A 195 -2.90 -13.48 8.02
C ALA A 195 -2.88 -12.98 9.47
N GLU A 196 -3.94 -13.30 10.23
CA GLU A 196 -4.00 -13.03 11.68
C GLU A 196 -2.88 -13.75 12.44
N ALA A 197 -2.71 -15.06 12.21
CA ALA A 197 -1.69 -15.85 12.90
C ALA A 197 -0.25 -15.41 12.58
N LEU A 198 -0.02 -14.82 11.40
CA LEU A 198 1.26 -14.26 10.99
C LEU A 198 1.45 -12.80 11.43
N ASP A 199 0.41 -12.15 11.96
CA ASP A 199 0.37 -10.73 12.28
C ASP A 199 0.76 -9.83 11.08
N VAL A 200 0.19 -10.12 9.91
CA VAL A 200 0.45 -9.37 8.67
C VAL A 200 -0.83 -8.78 8.05
N PRO A 201 -0.75 -7.59 7.43
CA PRO A 201 -1.88 -6.98 6.76
C PRO A 201 -2.27 -7.71 5.46
N ILE A 202 -3.55 -7.58 5.12
CA ILE A 202 -4.08 -7.83 3.77
C ILE A 202 -4.44 -6.47 3.15
N TYR A 203 -3.71 -6.08 2.11
CA TYR A 203 -4.02 -4.87 1.33
C TYR A 203 -5.19 -5.15 0.39
N ILE A 204 -6.25 -4.34 0.44
CA ILE A 204 -7.42 -4.47 -0.43
C ILE A 204 -7.34 -3.41 -1.53
N HIS A 205 -6.76 -3.78 -2.66
CA HIS A 205 -6.67 -2.93 -3.84
C HIS A 205 -8.00 -2.94 -4.63
N PRO A 206 -8.37 -1.84 -5.32
CA PRO A 206 -9.52 -1.84 -6.22
C PRO A 206 -9.48 -2.97 -7.26
N GLY A 207 -10.60 -3.65 -7.43
CA GLY A 207 -10.78 -4.64 -8.49
C GLY A 207 -11.49 -4.07 -9.70
N LEU A 208 -11.50 -4.82 -10.80
CA LEU A 208 -12.37 -4.54 -11.93
C LEU A 208 -13.83 -4.80 -11.52
N PRO A 209 -14.79 -3.98 -11.97
CA PRO A 209 -16.20 -4.25 -11.72
C PRO A 209 -16.59 -5.58 -12.41
N PRO A 210 -17.50 -6.38 -11.81
CA PRO A 210 -18.02 -7.57 -12.46
C PRO A 210 -18.65 -7.23 -13.82
N ASP A 211 -18.57 -8.17 -14.77
CA ASP A 211 -19.09 -7.99 -16.14
C ASP A 211 -20.57 -7.57 -16.18
N GLU A 212 -21.36 -8.05 -15.22
CA GLU A 212 -22.78 -7.72 -15.04
C GLU A 212 -23.00 -6.21 -14.83
N PHE A 213 -22.02 -5.51 -14.24
CA PHE A 213 -22.06 -4.07 -13.99
C PHE A 213 -21.27 -3.24 -15.00
N SER A 214 -20.30 -3.84 -15.72
CA SER A 214 -19.42 -3.12 -16.66
C SER A 214 -20.19 -2.51 -17.85
N LYS A 215 -21.27 -3.17 -18.31
CA LYS A 215 -22.15 -2.69 -19.39
C LYS A 215 -22.94 -1.44 -18.99
N SER A 216 -23.30 -1.30 -17.72
CA SER A 216 -24.00 -0.12 -17.19
C SER A 216 -23.05 1.08 -17.09
N THR A 217 -21.86 0.87 -16.53
CA THR A 217 -20.88 1.94 -16.28
C THR A 217 -20.31 2.52 -17.56
N THR A 218 -20.00 1.68 -18.57
CA THR A 218 -19.55 2.17 -19.88
C THR A 218 -20.62 3.00 -20.58
N ALA A 219 -21.89 2.62 -20.43
CA ALA A 219 -23.01 3.39 -20.97
C ALA A 219 -23.22 4.73 -20.24
N ILE A 220 -22.89 4.82 -18.95
CA ILE A 220 -23.01 6.06 -18.15
C ILE A 220 -21.81 7.00 -18.41
N CYS A 221 -20.58 6.48 -18.39
CA CYS A 221 -19.38 7.26 -18.65
C CYS A 221 -19.33 7.76 -20.11
N GLY A 222 -19.69 6.89 -21.07
CA GLY A 222 -19.82 7.28 -22.48
C GLY A 222 -20.95 8.28 -22.75
N ARG A 223 -22.04 8.26 -21.97
CA ARG A 223 -23.11 9.27 -22.05
C ARG A 223 -22.69 10.64 -21.51
N ASN A 224 -21.79 10.70 -20.52
CA ASN A 224 -21.30 11.97 -19.99
C ASN A 224 -20.29 12.67 -20.92
N ILE A 225 -19.42 11.92 -21.62
CA ILE A 225 -18.52 12.48 -22.64
C ILE A 225 -19.30 13.04 -23.86
N ARG A 226 -20.42 12.41 -24.23
CA ARG A 226 -21.29 12.91 -25.31
C ARG A 226 -22.17 14.11 -24.94
N ARG A 227 -22.33 14.40 -23.64
CA ARG A 227 -23.08 15.57 -23.16
C ARG A 227 -22.22 16.83 -23.04
N SER A 228 -20.90 16.72 -22.77
CA SER A 228 -20.04 17.90 -22.68
C SER A 228 -19.60 18.48 -24.04
N SER A 229 -19.68 17.70 -25.13
CA SER A 229 -19.31 18.13 -26.49
C SER A 229 -20.39 18.97 -27.21
N ARG A 230 -21.47 19.37 -26.53
CA ARG A 230 -22.52 20.26 -27.09
C ARG A 230 -22.44 21.72 -26.64
N THR A 231 -21.51 22.08 -25.76
CA THR A 231 -21.27 23.49 -25.42
C THR A 231 -20.04 23.98 -26.19
N ARG A 232 -20.28 24.61 -27.35
CA ARG A 232 -19.25 25.37 -28.08
C ARG A 232 -18.78 26.51 -27.18
N PHE A 233 -17.62 26.37 -26.55
CA PHE A 233 -16.78 27.50 -26.17
C PHE A 233 -15.77 27.71 -27.30
N SER A 234 -15.95 28.78 -28.07
CA SER A 234 -14.90 29.28 -28.96
C SER A 234 -13.84 29.96 -28.10
N ALA A 235 -12.65 29.40 -28.04
CA ALA A 235 -11.46 30.12 -27.64
C ALA A 235 -10.56 30.23 -28.87
N SER A 236 -10.63 31.37 -29.56
CA SER A 236 -9.61 31.78 -30.53
C SER A 236 -8.34 32.12 -29.76
N LEU A 237 -7.28 31.35 -29.94
CA LEU A 237 -5.93 31.84 -29.68
C LEU A 237 -5.38 32.42 -30.98
N HIS A 238 -5.20 33.74 -30.93
CA HIS A 238 -4.46 34.56 -31.87
C HIS A 238 -2.97 34.24 -31.73
N MET A 239 -2.32 33.88 -32.84
CA MET A 239 -0.86 33.75 -32.92
C MET A 239 -0.37 34.68 -34.04
N ASP A 240 -0.10 35.93 -33.67
CA ASP A 240 0.89 36.80 -34.33
C ASP A 240 2.20 36.59 -33.55
N GLY A 241 3.39 36.45 -34.12
CA GLY A 241 3.83 36.48 -35.50
C GLY A 241 5.35 36.66 -35.46
N THR A 242 6.09 35.82 -36.18
CA THR A 242 7.43 36.16 -36.67
C THR A 242 7.66 35.41 -37.98
N ARG A 243 7.59 36.17 -39.08
CA ARG A 243 7.93 35.74 -40.44
C ARG A 243 9.44 35.63 -40.61
N LYS A 244 9.87 34.65 -41.42
CA LYS A 244 10.75 34.78 -42.61
C LYS A 244 10.90 33.37 -43.21
N SER A 245 10.23 33.02 -44.33
CA SER A 245 10.42 33.44 -45.74
C SER A 245 11.06 32.31 -46.57
N LEU A 246 10.35 31.95 -47.66
CA LEU A 246 10.86 31.42 -48.95
C LEU A 246 11.30 29.94 -48.97
N LEU A 247 10.97 29.07 -49.93
CA LEU A 247 10.41 29.15 -51.31
C LEU A 247 9.81 27.78 -51.72
N SER A 248 9.07 27.79 -52.84
CA SER A 248 8.53 26.70 -53.68
C SER A 248 9.45 25.47 -53.88
N ALA A 249 9.02 24.27 -54.33
CA ALA A 249 8.08 23.94 -55.39
C ALA A 249 7.70 22.44 -55.37
N SER A 250 6.65 22.12 -56.13
CA SER A 250 6.24 20.84 -56.71
C SER A 250 7.32 19.77 -56.96
N GLU A 251 7.08 18.53 -56.52
CA GLU A 251 6.61 17.37 -57.32
C GLU A 251 6.13 16.25 -56.38
#